data_AF-A0A977PTM9-F1
#
_entry.id   AF-A0A977PTM9-F1
#
_cell.length_a   1.000
_cell.length_b   1.000
_cell.length_c   1.000
_cell.angle_alpha   90.00
_cell.angle_beta   90.00
_cell.angle_gamma   90.00
#
_symmetry.space_group_name_H-M   'P 1'
#
loop_
_entity.id
_entity.type
_entity.pdbx_description
1 polymer ?
#
loop_
_entity_poly.entity_id
_entity_poly.type
_entity_poly.pdbx_seq_one_letter_code
_entity_poly.pdbx_strand_id
1 'polypeptide(L)'
;MSGLAKNFKQYLPPADLGKLRLLLTSRDTPDQRIAEELPLEVLLPGAAVALLASIIGQERVARETSAAEKLCEELGYLPLALELVGYYLEDEDYQSLSLSAMLAKLKEKVKHPALSPEEVPMAIKATRGVQAAFDLSWDELTPEAKYLACVLGAFASAAIHWVFMRGATFS
;
A
#
# COMPACT_ATOMS: atom_id res chain seq x y z
N MET A 1 17.51 -5.59 18.00
CA MET A 1 17.58 -6.46 16.80
C MET A 1 17.24 -7.87 17.22
N SER A 2 16.04 -8.32 16.82
CA SER A 2 15.39 -9.58 17.20
C SER A 2 16.21 -10.81 16.76
N GLY A 3 16.14 -11.89 17.56
CA GLY A 3 16.98 -13.10 17.53
C GLY A 3 16.99 -13.96 16.25
N LEU A 4 16.59 -13.44 15.09
CA LEU A 4 16.74 -14.11 13.79
C LEU A 4 18.20 -14.19 13.31
N ALA A 5 19.09 -13.37 13.88
CA ALA A 5 20.49 -13.29 13.47
C ALA A 5 21.38 -14.46 13.96
N LYS A 6 20.81 -15.54 14.53
CA LYS A 6 21.58 -16.75 14.88
C LYS A 6 21.58 -17.73 13.70
N ASN A 7 22.59 -17.54 12.84
CA ASN A 7 23.15 -18.50 11.88
C ASN A 7 22.19 -19.17 10.89
N PHE A 8 21.59 -18.39 9.98
CA PHE A 8 20.92 -18.96 8.81
C PHE A 8 21.87 -19.76 7.88
N LYS A 9 23.19 -19.59 8.03
CA LYS A 9 24.24 -20.35 7.32
C LYS A 9 24.05 -21.87 7.39
N GLN A 10 23.49 -22.38 8.50
CA GLN A 10 23.24 -23.82 8.65
C GLN A 10 22.13 -24.35 7.75
N TYR A 11 21.28 -23.46 7.20
CA TYR A 11 20.22 -23.80 6.26
C TYR A 11 20.64 -23.57 4.81
N LEU A 12 21.85 -23.06 4.56
CA LEU A 12 22.38 -22.97 3.21
C LEU A 12 22.84 -24.37 2.76
N PRO A 13 22.50 -24.79 1.53
CA PRO A 13 23.00 -26.05 0.99
C PRO A 13 24.54 -26.06 1.01
N PRO A 14 25.16 -27.24 1.21
CA PRO A 14 26.60 -27.43 1.04
C PRO A 14 27.09 -26.88 -0.30
N ALA A 15 28.29 -26.28 -0.32
CA ALA A 15 28.81 -25.54 -1.48
C ALA A 15 29.00 -26.42 -2.74
N ASP A 16 29.02 -27.73 -2.58
CA ASP A 16 29.17 -28.76 -3.60
C ASP A 16 27.85 -29.23 -4.23
N LEU A 17 26.69 -28.88 -3.66
CA LEU A 17 25.36 -29.32 -4.11
C LEU A 17 24.73 -28.44 -5.20
N GLY A 18 25.35 -27.29 -5.54
CA GLY A 18 24.93 -26.44 -6.66
C GLY A 18 25.05 -24.93 -6.40
N LYS A 19 24.65 -24.12 -7.39
CA LYS A 19 24.61 -22.65 -7.26
C LYS A 19 23.29 -22.21 -6.64
N LEU A 20 23.33 -21.62 -5.45
CA LEU A 20 22.20 -20.95 -4.82
C LEU A 20 22.16 -19.48 -5.22
N ARG A 21 20.98 -18.98 -5.59
CA ARG A 21 20.69 -17.54 -5.74
C ARG A 21 19.71 -17.12 -4.66
N LEU A 22 20.01 -16.03 -3.95
CA LEU A 22 19.17 -15.49 -2.88
C LEU A 22 18.57 -14.16 -3.34
N LEU A 23 17.26 -14.00 -3.17
CA LEU A 23 16.55 -12.73 -3.33
C LEU A 23 16.16 -12.21 -1.95
N LEU A 24 16.54 -10.97 -1.66
CA LEU A 24 16.27 -10.30 -0.40
C LEU A 24 15.50 -9.01 -0.69
N THR A 25 14.47 -8.73 0.12
CA THR A 25 13.71 -7.47 0.06
C THR A 25 13.86 -6.77 1.40
N SER A 26 14.19 -5.47 1.38
CA SER A 26 14.33 -4.65 2.59
C SER A 26 13.75 -3.26 2.35
N ARG A 27 13.29 -2.61 3.44
CA ARG A 27 12.95 -1.18 3.43
C ARG A 27 14.15 -0.29 3.75
N ASP A 28 15.17 -0.87 4.37
CA ASP A 28 16.43 -0.20 4.70
C ASP A 28 17.52 -0.66 3.75
N THR A 29 18.36 0.27 3.31
CA THR A 29 19.59 -0.07 2.57
C THR A 29 20.60 -0.64 3.54
N PRO A 30 21.04 -1.90 3.39
CA PRO A 30 22.00 -2.48 4.30
C PRO A 30 23.38 -1.81 4.17
N ASP A 31 24.05 -1.60 5.30
CA ASP A 31 25.41 -1.01 5.34
C ASP A 31 26.47 -1.90 4.66
N GLN A 32 26.17 -3.20 4.50
CA GLN A 32 27.05 -4.15 3.81
C GLN A 32 26.65 -4.29 2.36
N ARG A 33 27.66 -4.19 1.49
CA ARG A 33 27.54 -4.31 0.04
C ARG A 33 26.91 -5.65 -0.35
N ILE A 34 25.71 -5.61 -0.93
CA ILE A 34 25.08 -6.75 -1.60
C ILE A 34 25.66 -6.86 -3.01
N ALA A 35 25.72 -8.08 -3.56
CA ALA A 35 26.32 -8.35 -4.87
C ALA A 35 25.63 -7.60 -6.02
N GLU A 36 24.29 -7.56 -6.02
CA GLU A 36 23.46 -6.80 -6.93
C GLU A 36 22.29 -6.19 -6.14
N GLU A 37 22.07 -4.89 -6.30
CA GLU A 37 20.95 -4.17 -5.71
C GLU A 37 20.00 -3.73 -6.81
N LEU A 38 18.70 -3.93 -6.57
CA LEU A 38 17.63 -3.45 -7.44
C LEU A 38 16.80 -2.43 -6.65
N PRO A 39 17.06 -1.11 -6.79
CA PRO A 39 16.22 -0.11 -6.15
C PRO A 39 14.83 -0.14 -6.80
N LEU A 40 13.79 -0.21 -5.97
CA LEU A 40 12.41 -0.13 -6.42
C LEU A 40 11.94 1.33 -6.38
N GLU A 41 11.62 1.87 -7.54
CA GLU A 41 11.02 3.19 -7.67
C GLU A 41 9.49 3.13 -7.62
N VAL A 42 8.84 4.30 -7.49
CA VAL A 42 7.39 4.42 -7.67
C VAL A 42 6.99 4.12 -9.13
N LEU A 43 5.71 3.90 -9.38
CA LEU A 43 5.25 3.64 -10.74
C LEU A 43 5.48 4.86 -11.63
N LEU A 44 5.82 4.61 -12.90
CA LEU A 44 5.75 5.64 -13.93
C LEU A 44 4.30 6.11 -14.10
N PRO A 45 4.04 7.37 -14.48
CA PRO A 45 2.68 7.90 -14.59
C PRO A 45 1.74 7.03 -15.45
N GLY A 46 2.20 6.56 -16.61
CA GLY A 46 1.40 5.67 -17.46
C GLY A 46 1.11 4.31 -16.82
N ALA A 47 2.05 3.75 -16.05
CA ALA A 47 1.87 2.50 -15.33
C ALA A 47 0.90 2.66 -14.14
N ALA A 48 0.92 3.80 -13.46
CA ALA A 48 -0.04 4.13 -12.40
C ALA A 48 -1.47 4.23 -12.94
N VAL A 49 -1.66 4.94 -14.06
CA VAL A 49 -2.97 5.03 -14.73
C VAL A 49 -3.43 3.65 -15.23
N ALA A 50 -2.52 2.85 -15.78
CA ALA A 50 -2.85 1.49 -16.21
C ALA A 50 -3.25 0.58 -15.05
N LEU A 51 -2.57 0.68 -13.90
CA LEU A 51 -2.94 -0.04 -12.68
C LEU A 51 -4.34 0.38 -12.21
N LEU A 52 -4.61 1.68 -12.09
CA LEU A 52 -5.93 2.17 -11.70
C LEU A 52 -7.02 1.66 -12.66
N ALA A 53 -6.78 1.75 -13.96
CA ALA A 53 -7.72 1.29 -15.00
C ALA A 53 -7.95 -0.23 -14.97
N SER A 54 -7.00 -1.01 -14.46
CA SER A 54 -7.19 -2.46 -14.27
C SER A 54 -8.17 -2.81 -13.14
N ILE A 55 -8.38 -1.88 -12.20
CA ILE A 55 -9.30 -2.03 -11.05
C ILE A 55 -10.67 -1.45 -11.40
N ILE A 56 -10.73 -0.19 -11.83
CA ILE A 56 -12.01 0.53 -12.02
C ILE A 56 -12.53 0.53 -13.47
N GLY A 57 -11.81 -0.15 -14.38
CA GLY A 57 -12.15 -0.28 -15.79
C GLY A 57 -11.57 0.82 -16.70
N GLN A 58 -11.12 0.41 -17.89
CA GLN A 58 -10.52 1.29 -18.89
C GLN A 58 -11.47 2.40 -19.36
N GLU A 59 -12.75 2.08 -19.57
CA GLU A 59 -13.73 3.07 -20.03
C GLU A 59 -13.92 4.22 -19.02
N ARG A 60 -13.91 3.91 -17.73
CA ARG A 60 -14.09 4.92 -16.67
C ARG A 60 -12.90 5.88 -16.64
N VAL A 61 -11.69 5.34 -16.68
CA VAL A 61 -10.46 6.14 -16.76
C VAL A 61 -10.41 6.97 -18.05
N ALA A 62 -10.84 6.40 -19.19
CA ALA A 62 -10.86 7.12 -20.46
C ALA A 62 -11.86 8.29 -20.48
N ARG A 63 -12.99 8.19 -19.78
CA ARG A 63 -13.96 9.29 -19.66
C ARG A 63 -13.45 10.47 -18.83
N GLU A 64 -12.56 10.21 -17.87
CA GLU A 64 -12.03 11.20 -16.93
C GLU A 64 -10.50 11.25 -16.92
N THR A 65 -9.83 11.19 -18.08
CA THR A 65 -8.36 10.99 -18.19
C THR A 65 -7.56 11.98 -17.34
N SER A 66 -7.85 13.28 -17.44
CA SER A 66 -7.12 14.30 -16.66
C SER A 66 -7.33 14.15 -15.14
N ALA A 67 -8.51 13.70 -14.70
CA ALA A 67 -8.74 13.44 -13.29
C ALA A 67 -8.04 12.16 -12.83
N ALA A 68 -8.00 11.12 -13.66
CA ALA A 68 -7.25 9.89 -13.37
C ALA A 68 -5.75 10.15 -13.22
N GLU A 69 -5.16 10.95 -14.11
CA GLU A 69 -3.75 11.35 -14.02
C GLU A 69 -3.45 12.11 -12.72
N LYS A 70 -4.28 13.11 -12.39
CA LYS A 70 -4.15 13.88 -11.14
C LYS A 70 -4.36 13.02 -9.90
N LEU A 71 -5.28 12.06 -9.95
CA LEU A 71 -5.51 11.11 -8.87
C LEU A 71 -4.28 10.24 -8.64
N CYS A 72 -3.65 9.73 -9.70
CA CYS A 72 -2.42 8.96 -9.60
C CYS A 72 -1.26 9.79 -9.01
N GLU A 73 -1.16 11.07 -9.42
CA GLU A 73 -0.16 12.00 -8.88
C GLU A 73 -0.38 12.29 -7.40
N GLU A 74 -1.63 12.52 -6.98
CA GLU A 74 -2.00 12.77 -5.58
C GLU A 74 -1.65 11.56 -4.70
N LEU A 75 -1.86 10.34 -5.23
CA LEU A 75 -1.50 9.08 -4.57
C LEU A 75 0.00 8.76 -4.64
N GLY A 76 0.81 9.66 -5.19
CA GLY A 76 2.26 9.54 -5.24
C GLY A 76 2.77 8.39 -6.11
N TYR A 77 1.94 7.90 -7.05
CA TYR A 77 2.23 6.76 -7.92
C TYR A 77 2.60 5.46 -7.18
N LEU A 78 2.15 5.30 -5.93
CA LEU A 78 2.38 4.08 -5.16
C LEU A 78 1.33 3.02 -5.50
N PRO A 79 1.73 1.78 -5.83
CA PRO A 79 0.79 0.70 -6.12
C PRO A 79 -0.27 0.51 -5.02
N LEU A 80 0.15 0.46 -3.75
CA LEU A 80 -0.77 0.24 -2.63
C LEU A 80 -1.79 1.38 -2.46
N ALA A 81 -1.39 2.64 -2.65
CA ALA A 81 -2.31 3.77 -2.55
C ALA A 81 -3.36 3.75 -3.68
N LEU A 82 -2.93 3.38 -4.89
CA LEU A 82 -3.80 3.22 -6.06
C LEU A 82 -4.77 2.06 -5.87
N GLU A 83 -4.32 0.94 -5.31
CA GLU A 83 -5.18 -0.21 -5.01
C GLU A 83 -6.26 0.14 -3.99
N LEU A 84 -5.90 0.77 -2.88
CA LEU A 84 -6.88 1.18 -1.85
C LEU A 84 -7.96 2.09 -2.42
N VAL A 85 -7.58 3.11 -3.20
CA VAL A 85 -8.55 4.01 -3.84
C VAL A 85 -9.31 3.32 -4.98
N GLY A 86 -8.65 2.46 -5.73
CA GLY A 86 -9.27 1.68 -6.81
C GLY A 86 -10.39 0.80 -6.27
N TYR A 87 -10.12 0.02 -5.21
CA TYR A 87 -11.13 -0.84 -4.59
C TYR A 87 -12.25 -0.03 -3.94
N TYR A 88 -11.94 1.11 -3.31
CA TYR A 88 -12.99 2.03 -2.82
C TYR A 88 -13.91 2.48 -3.96
N LEU A 89 -13.37 2.77 -5.15
CA LEU A 89 -14.15 3.23 -6.30
C LEU A 89 -14.88 2.10 -7.05
N GLU A 90 -14.42 0.85 -6.91
CA GLU A 90 -15.04 -0.35 -7.49
C GLU A 90 -16.28 -0.77 -6.71
N ASP A 91 -16.30 -0.52 -5.39
CA ASP A 91 -17.42 -0.77 -4.50
C ASP A 91 -18.74 -0.18 -5.05
N GLU A 92 -19.82 -0.96 -4.98
CA GLU A 92 -21.13 -0.66 -5.57
C GLU A 92 -21.67 0.71 -5.14
N ASP A 93 -21.41 1.11 -3.89
CA ASP A 93 -21.87 2.39 -3.34
C ASP A 93 -21.14 3.60 -3.96
N TYR A 94 -19.97 3.37 -4.57
CA TYR A 94 -19.05 4.40 -5.06
C TYR A 94 -18.77 4.34 -6.58
N GLN A 95 -19.41 3.42 -7.31
CA GLN A 95 -19.26 3.32 -8.77
C GLN A 95 -19.71 4.59 -9.52
N SER A 96 -20.66 5.34 -8.96
CA SER A 96 -21.14 6.60 -9.53
C SER A 96 -20.28 7.82 -9.17
N LEU A 97 -19.35 7.68 -8.22
CA LEU A 97 -18.46 8.76 -7.81
C LEU A 97 -17.45 9.09 -8.92
N SER A 98 -17.37 10.36 -9.31
CA SER A 98 -16.39 10.78 -10.32
C SER A 98 -14.96 10.77 -9.76
N LEU A 99 -13.96 10.56 -10.63
CA LEU A 99 -12.55 10.58 -10.24
C LEU A 99 -12.13 11.96 -9.71
N SER A 100 -12.72 13.02 -10.26
CA SER A 100 -12.57 14.39 -9.78
C SER A 100 -13.12 14.60 -8.36
N ALA A 101 -14.27 14.02 -8.02
CA ALA A 101 -14.83 14.08 -6.68
C ALA A 101 -14.01 13.25 -5.68
N MET A 102 -13.50 12.10 -6.10
CA MET A 102 -12.56 11.29 -5.31
C MET A 102 -11.28 12.07 -4.99
N LEU A 103 -10.69 12.73 -5.99
CA LEU A 103 -9.53 13.59 -5.80
C LEU A 103 -9.80 14.69 -4.76
N ALA A 104 -11.00 15.29 -4.78
CA ALA A 104 -11.38 16.28 -3.78
C ALA A 104 -11.49 15.67 -2.36
N LYS A 105 -12.11 14.49 -2.22
CA LYS A 105 -12.18 13.76 -0.94
C LYS A 105 -10.78 13.49 -0.36
N LEU A 106 -9.85 13.01 -1.18
CA LEU A 106 -8.47 12.72 -0.74
C LEU A 106 -7.74 13.99 -0.28
N LYS A 107 -7.90 15.10 -1.00
CA LYS A 107 -7.29 16.39 -0.62
C LYS A 107 -7.79 16.89 0.72
N GLU A 108 -9.06 16.69 1.06
CA GLU A 108 -9.58 17.02 2.39
C GLU A 108 -8.93 16.17 3.49
N LYS A 109 -8.62 14.90 3.22
CA LYS A 109 -7.89 14.03 4.18
C LYS A 109 -6.45 14.49 4.41
N VAL A 110 -5.74 14.86 3.33
CA VAL A 110 -4.33 15.32 3.42
C VAL A 110 -4.19 16.65 4.17
N LYS A 111 -5.20 17.53 4.13
CA LYS A 111 -5.21 18.83 4.85
C LYS A 111 -5.20 18.71 6.38
N HIS A 112 -5.35 17.51 6.94
CA HIS A 112 -5.31 17.35 8.39
C HIS A 112 -3.96 17.84 8.95
N PRO A 113 -3.92 18.64 10.05
CA PRO A 113 -2.68 19.21 10.59
C PRO A 113 -1.60 18.18 10.93
N ALA A 114 -2.02 16.96 11.28
CA ALA A 114 -1.11 15.83 11.52
C ALA A 114 -0.29 15.40 10.29
N LEU A 115 -0.71 15.81 9.09
CA LEU A 115 -0.15 15.39 7.80
C LEU A 115 0.53 16.55 7.04
N SER A 116 0.47 17.77 7.55
CA SER A 116 0.78 18.99 6.79
C SER A 116 1.96 19.82 7.34
N PRO A 117 3.22 19.39 7.17
CA PRO A 117 4.32 20.34 7.05
C PRO A 117 4.41 20.83 5.59
N GLU A 118 4.61 22.13 5.41
CA GLU A 118 4.80 22.79 4.11
C GLU A 118 6.20 22.44 3.53
N GLU A 119 6.25 22.16 2.22
CA GLU A 119 7.42 21.72 1.42
C GLU A 119 7.96 20.32 1.74
N VAL A 120 7.61 19.32 0.91
CA VAL A 120 7.80 17.92 1.28
C VAL A 120 8.36 17.07 0.15
N PRO A 121 9.49 16.35 0.37
CA PRO A 121 10.09 15.44 -0.59
C PRO A 121 9.11 14.38 -1.13
N MET A 122 9.36 13.88 -2.35
CA MET A 122 8.51 12.89 -3.03
C MET A 122 8.25 11.63 -2.19
N ALA A 123 9.25 11.15 -1.43
CA ALA A 123 9.09 9.99 -0.54
C ALA A 123 8.02 10.21 0.55
N ILE A 124 7.82 11.45 1.01
CA ILE A 124 6.79 11.78 2.01
C ILE A 124 5.44 12.04 1.32
N LYS A 125 5.41 12.57 0.08
CA LYS A 125 4.18 12.64 -0.74
C LYS A 125 3.61 11.22 -0.97
N ALA A 126 4.49 10.26 -1.20
CA ALA A 126 4.15 8.84 -1.32
C ALA A 126 3.49 8.30 -0.02
N THR A 127 4.10 8.52 1.14
CA THR A 127 3.52 8.13 2.44
C THR A 127 2.15 8.77 2.70
N ARG A 128 1.95 10.04 2.30
CA ARG A 128 0.66 10.73 2.42
C ARG A 128 -0.44 10.09 1.56
N GLY A 129 -0.11 9.68 0.33
CA GLY A 129 -1.07 9.04 -0.56
C GLY A 129 -1.64 7.74 0.03
N VAL A 130 -0.75 6.90 0.58
CA VAL A 130 -1.18 5.67 1.27
C VAL A 130 -2.02 5.99 2.50
N GLN A 131 -1.61 6.96 3.30
CA GLN A 131 -2.34 7.32 4.51
C GLN A 131 -3.72 7.90 4.20
N ALA A 132 -3.85 8.82 3.24
CA ALA A 132 -5.13 9.39 2.85
C ALA A 132 -6.09 8.32 2.28
N ALA A 133 -5.56 7.39 1.49
CA ALA A 133 -6.32 6.25 0.97
C ALA A 133 -6.76 5.28 2.10
N PHE A 134 -5.88 5.05 3.08
CA PHE A 134 -6.20 4.24 4.26
C PHE A 134 -7.26 4.92 5.13
N ASP A 135 -7.12 6.20 5.45
CA ASP A 135 -8.09 6.96 6.26
C ASP A 135 -9.47 7.01 5.60
N LEU A 136 -9.52 7.13 4.28
CA LEU A 136 -10.76 7.06 3.51
C LEU A 136 -11.42 5.68 3.66
N SER A 137 -10.64 4.60 3.50
CA SER A 137 -11.14 3.23 3.65
C SER A 137 -11.54 2.93 5.09
N TRP A 138 -10.82 3.51 6.06
CA TRP A 138 -11.10 3.37 7.48
C TRP A 138 -12.46 3.95 7.85
N ASP A 139 -12.82 5.12 7.33
CA ASP A 139 -14.08 5.77 7.68
C ASP A 139 -15.32 4.91 7.38
N GLU A 140 -15.30 4.16 6.27
CA GLU A 140 -16.39 3.28 5.82
C GLU A 140 -16.53 2.00 6.65
N LEU A 141 -15.49 1.60 7.37
CA LEU A 141 -15.54 0.38 8.17
C LEU A 141 -16.60 0.49 9.26
N THR A 142 -17.37 -0.59 9.43
CA THR A 142 -18.30 -0.73 10.55
C THR A 142 -17.54 -0.66 11.88
N PRO A 143 -18.21 -0.32 13.01
CA PRO A 143 -17.57 -0.32 14.32
C PRO A 143 -16.85 -1.64 14.65
N GLU A 144 -17.45 -2.77 14.27
CA GLU A 144 -16.90 -4.12 14.48
C GLU A 144 -15.65 -4.35 13.63
N ALA A 145 -15.68 -3.92 12.37
CA ALA A 145 -14.53 -4.01 11.47
C ALA A 145 -13.36 -3.12 11.94
N LYS A 146 -13.64 -1.89 12.42
CA LYS A 146 -12.64 -1.01 13.05
C LYS A 146 -12.05 -1.64 14.30
N TYR A 147 -12.89 -2.22 15.16
CA TYR A 147 -12.44 -2.92 16.36
C TYR A 147 -11.52 -4.10 16.02
N LEU A 148 -11.93 -4.96 15.07
CA LEU A 148 -11.09 -6.05 14.59
C LEU A 148 -9.77 -5.54 14.01
N ALA A 149 -9.79 -4.51 13.17
CA ALA A 149 -8.57 -3.93 12.60
C ALA A 149 -7.62 -3.38 13.68
N CYS A 150 -8.13 -2.74 14.73
CA CYS A 150 -7.34 -2.33 15.90
C CYS A 150 -6.73 -3.53 16.63
N VAL A 151 -7.52 -4.59 16.86
CA VAL A 151 -7.04 -5.83 17.48
C VAL A 151 -5.93 -6.45 16.64
N LEU A 152 -6.09 -6.51 15.31
CA LEU A 152 -5.07 -7.00 14.38
C LEU A 152 -3.80 -6.14 14.41
N GLY A 153 -3.94 -4.82 14.51
CA GLY A 153 -2.82 -3.88 14.64
C GLY A 153 -2.03 -4.01 15.94
N ALA A 154 -2.62 -4.61 16.98
CA ALA A 154 -1.94 -4.83 18.26
C ALA A 154 -1.03 -6.08 18.26
N PHE A 155 -1.14 -6.96 17.25
CA PHE A 155 -0.26 -8.12 17.13
C PHE A 155 1.08 -7.75 16.48
N ALA A 156 2.12 -8.52 16.81
CA ALA A 156 3.39 -8.44 16.09
C ALA A 156 3.19 -8.76 14.60
N SER A 157 4.04 -8.20 13.74
CA SER A 157 4.06 -8.54 12.31
C SER A 157 4.45 -10.02 12.13
N ALA A 158 3.43 -10.88 12.11
CA ALA A 158 3.54 -12.31 11.99
C ALA A 158 2.31 -12.83 11.24
N ALA A 159 2.44 -13.98 10.58
CA ALA A 159 1.31 -14.61 9.92
C ALA A 159 0.25 -14.97 10.95
N ILE A 160 -0.97 -14.46 10.76
CA ILE A 160 -2.12 -14.82 11.59
C ILE A 160 -2.76 -16.06 10.99
N HIS A 161 -2.76 -17.16 11.75
CA HIS A 161 -3.48 -18.36 11.33
C HIS A 161 -4.99 -18.13 11.35
N TRP A 162 -5.63 -18.26 10.19
CA TRP A 162 -7.07 -18.01 9.98
C TRP A 162 -8.00 -18.81 10.93
N VAL A 163 -7.54 -19.93 11.47
CA VAL A 163 -8.25 -20.70 12.51
C VAL A 163 -8.60 -19.83 13.72
N PHE A 164 -7.75 -18.87 14.08
CA PHE A 164 -8.00 -17.98 15.22
C PHE A 164 -9.05 -16.89 14.94
N MET A 165 -9.40 -16.65 13.67
CA MET A 165 -10.45 -15.67 13.32
C MET A 165 -11.86 -16.28 13.25
N ARG A 166 -11.99 -17.60 13.08
CA ARG A 166 -13.29 -18.28 12.91
C ARG A 166 -14.18 -18.30 14.16
N GLY A 167 -13.65 -17.96 15.33
CA GLY A 167 -14.39 -17.94 16.60
C GLY A 167 -14.78 -16.55 17.10
N ALA A 168 -14.41 -15.47 16.39
CA ALA A 168 -14.73 -14.11 16.80
C ALA A 168 -16.17 -13.75 16.38
N THR A 169 -17.15 -14.11 17.21
CA THR A 169 -18.49 -13.51 17.13
C THR A 169 -18.43 -12.15 17.81
N PHE A 170 -18.59 -11.08 17.03
CA PHE A 170 -18.77 -9.72 17.57
C PHE A 170 -20.25 -9.60 17.97
N SER A 171 -20.48 -9.55 19.29
CA SER A 171 -21.79 -9.43 19.93
C SER A 171 -22.17 -7.99 20.17
#